data_AF-A0A497RC30-F1
#
_entry.id   AF-A0A497RC30-F1
#
_cell.length_a   1.000
_cell.length_b   1.000
_cell.length_c   1.000
_cell.angle_alpha   90.00
_cell.angle_beta   90.00
_cell.angle_gamma   90.00
#
_symmetry.space_group_name_H-M   'P 1'
#
loop_
_entity.id
_entity.type
_entity.pdbx_description
1 polymer ?
#
loop_
_entity_poly.entity_id
_entity_poly.type
_entity_poly.pdbx_seq_one_letter_code
_entity_poly.pdbx_strand_id
1 'polypeptide(L)'
;LTGSEIYDINYIDHKRNVLMLDSARINIRTIKEPFPHAKGICIDRRILIVGSMNASFYSIERNIEFAILTTNKESCRRFCEEFESMWNKALFQGAILF
;
A
#
# COMPACT_ATOMS: atom_id res chain seq x y z
N LEU A 1 -4.62 -13.26 22.19
CA LEU A 1 -3.48 -13.15 21.26
C LEU A 1 -2.43 -12.31 21.96
N THR A 2 -1.24 -12.87 22.16
CA THR A 2 -0.08 -12.11 22.63
C THR A 2 0.41 -11.18 21.51
N GLY A 3 1.22 -10.18 21.84
CA GLY A 3 1.77 -9.27 20.84
C GLY A 3 2.53 -10.00 19.72
N SER A 4 3.29 -11.04 20.06
CA SER A 4 4.06 -11.85 19.10
C SER A 4 3.17 -12.64 18.13
N GLU A 5 2.07 -13.21 18.61
CA GLU A 5 1.13 -13.96 17.74
C GLU A 5 0.47 -13.05 16.69
N ILE A 6 0.22 -11.78 17.03
CA ILE A 6 -0.35 -10.79 16.10
C ILE A 6 0.67 -10.40 15.02
N TYR A 7 1.95 -10.24 15.38
CA TYR A 7 3.01 -9.95 14.42
C TYR A 7 3.19 -11.07 13.39
N ASP A 8 3.17 -12.33 13.83
CA ASP A 8 3.33 -13.49 12.93
C ASP A 8 2.17 -13.62 11.94
N ILE A 9 0.93 -13.39 12.39
CA ILE A 9 -0.25 -13.43 11.51
C ILE A 9 -0.20 -12.33 10.44
N ASN A 10 0.14 -11.09 10.83
CA ASN A 10 0.27 -9.99 9.88
C ASN A 10 1.37 -10.28 8.85
N TYR A 11 2.50 -10.85 9.28
CA TYR A 11 3.60 -11.21 8.39
C TYR A 11 3.21 -12.29 7.37
N ILE A 12 2.47 -13.33 7.80
CA ILE A 12 1.95 -14.37 6.91
C ILE A 12 0.95 -13.79 5.91
N ASP A 13 0.06 -12.91 6.36
CA ASP A 13 -0.94 -12.28 5.49
C ASP A 13 -0.28 -11.37 4.44
N HIS A 14 0.73 -10.60 4.83
CA HIS A 14 1.53 -9.80 3.89
C HIS A 14 2.18 -10.66 2.80
N LYS A 15 2.82 -11.77 3.17
CA LYS A 15 3.41 -12.71 2.18
C LYS A 15 2.36 -13.28 1.24
N ARG A 16 1.21 -13.71 1.79
CA ARG A 16 0.11 -14.28 0.99
C ARG A 16 -0.45 -13.24 0.01
N ASN A 17 -0.69 -12.02 0.46
CA ASN A 17 -1.23 -10.95 -0.38
C ASN A 17 -0.27 -10.59 -1.51
N VAL A 18 1.03 -10.51 -1.24
CA VAL A 18 2.06 -10.28 -2.26
C VAL A 18 2.07 -11.41 -3.30
N LEU A 19 2.05 -12.68 -2.87
CA LEU A 19 2.00 -13.83 -3.78
C LEU A 19 0.72 -13.84 -4.64
N MET A 20 -0.42 -13.50 -4.04
CA MET A 20 -1.70 -13.40 -4.77
C MET A 20 -1.63 -12.34 -5.87
N LEU A 21 -1.12 -11.15 -5.56
CA LEU A 21 -0.99 -10.06 -6.52
C LEU A 21 0.02 -10.42 -7.63
N ASP A 22 1.14 -11.08 -7.28
CA ASP A 22 2.15 -11.53 -8.25
C ASP A 22 1.58 -12.60 -9.19
N SER A 23 0.82 -13.56 -8.65
CA SER A 23 0.11 -14.58 -9.44
C SER A 23 -0.91 -13.99 -10.42
N ALA A 24 -1.46 -12.82 -10.08
CA ALA A 24 -2.36 -12.04 -10.95
C ALA A 24 -1.62 -11.13 -11.94
N ARG A 25 -0.27 -11.21 -11.99
CA ARG A 25 0.62 -10.38 -12.83
C ARG A 25 0.50 -8.88 -12.54
N ILE A 26 0.21 -8.53 -11.30
CA ILE A 26 0.24 -7.14 -10.84
C ILE A 26 1.69 -6.80 -10.50
N ASN A 27 2.16 -5.65 -10.99
CA ASN A 27 3.50 -5.17 -10.64
C ASN A 27 3.54 -4.77 -9.17
N ILE A 28 4.50 -5.33 -8.42
CA ILE A 28 4.69 -5.07 -7.00
C ILE A 28 6.15 -4.73 -6.76
N ARG A 29 6.38 -3.72 -5.93
CA ARG A 29 7.69 -3.36 -5.40
C ARG A 29 7.63 -3.13 -3.91
N THR A 30 8.74 -3.42 -3.24
CA THR A 30 8.91 -3.13 -1.82
C THR A 30 10.04 -2.14 -1.60
N ILE A 31 9.86 -1.27 -0.62
CA ILE A 31 10.84 -0.28 -0.23
C ILE A 31 10.93 -0.29 1.29
N LYS A 32 12.17 -0.39 1.78
CA LYS A 32 12.43 -0.33 3.23
C LYS A 32 12.65 1.10 3.67
N GLU A 33 13.36 1.89 2.87
CA GLU A 33 13.69 3.28 3.19
C GLU A 33 13.55 4.19 1.96
N PRO A 34 12.86 5.35 2.08
CA PRO A 34 12.05 5.73 3.24
C PRO A 34 10.82 4.81 3.38
N PHE A 35 10.44 4.48 4.62
CA PHE A 35 9.25 3.65 4.87
C PHE A 35 7.96 4.41 4.51
N PRO A 36 7.19 3.98 3.49
CA PRO A 36 5.95 4.66 3.11
C PRO A 36 4.89 4.46 4.20
N HIS A 37 4.47 5.56 4.84
CA HIS A 37 3.34 5.55 5.78
C HIS A 37 2.03 6.08 5.16
N ALA A 38 2.09 6.67 3.97
CA ALA A 38 0.88 7.09 3.26
C ALA A 38 0.05 5.88 2.82
N LYS A 39 -1.28 5.99 2.90
CA LYS A 39 -2.22 5.02 2.34
C LYS A 39 -3.09 5.73 1.33
N GLY A 40 -3.00 5.32 0.07
CA GLY A 40 -3.77 5.94 -0.99
C GLY A 40 -3.78 5.13 -2.27
N ILE A 41 -4.80 5.39 -3.08
CA ILE A 41 -5.05 4.75 -4.37
C ILE A 41 -5.35 5.86 -5.37
N CYS A 42 -4.61 5.90 -6.48
CA CYS A 42 -4.92 6.80 -7.59
C CYS A 42 -5.37 6.00 -8.82
N ILE A 43 -6.56 6.31 -9.32
CA ILE A 43 -7.20 5.64 -10.45
C ILE A 43 -7.16 6.58 -11.65
N ASP A 44 -6.60 6.10 -12.76
CA ASP A 44 -6.48 6.82 -14.03
C ASP A 44 -5.86 8.22 -13.95
N ARG A 45 -5.06 8.48 -12.91
CA ARG A 45 -4.51 9.81 -12.57
C ARG A 45 -5.59 10.89 -12.39
N ARG A 46 -6.82 10.49 -12.05
CA ARG A 46 -8.02 11.36 -12.02
C ARG A 46 -8.80 11.28 -10.71
N ILE A 47 -8.78 10.14 -10.04
CA ILE A 47 -9.47 9.91 -8.77
C ILE A 47 -8.40 9.53 -7.76
N LEU A 48 -8.35 10.24 -6.64
CA LEU A 48 -7.47 9.93 -5.52
C LEU A 48 -8.33 9.59 -4.31
N ILE A 49 -8.08 8.44 -3.72
CA ILE A 49 -8.55 8.05 -2.39
C ILE A 49 -7.33 8.05 -1.48
N VAL A 50 -7.33 8.86 -0.43
CA VAL A 50 -6.19 8.98 0.50
C VAL A 50 -6.67 9.23 1.92
N GLY A 51 -5.98 8.68 2.92
CA GLY A 51 -6.36 8.88 4.32
C GLY A 51 -5.58 8.03 5.31
N SER A 52 -6.19 7.80 6.48
CA SER A 52 -5.61 6.98 7.55
C SER A 52 -5.86 5.48 7.35
N MET A 53 -6.85 5.13 6.52
CA MET A 53 -7.26 3.74 6.27
C MET A 53 -6.17 2.90 5.61
N ASN A 54 -5.72 1.86 6.30
CA ASN A 54 -4.88 0.81 5.73
C ASN A 54 -5.73 -0.13 4.88
N ALA A 55 -5.11 -0.77 3.87
CA ALA A 55 -5.73 -1.85 3.13
C ALA A 55 -5.75 -3.15 3.96
N SER A 56 -6.46 -3.15 5.08
CA SER A 56 -6.58 -4.28 6.01
C SER A 56 -7.98 -4.40 6.59
N PHE A 57 -8.38 -5.62 6.93
CA PHE A 57 -9.68 -5.92 7.53
C PHE A 57 -9.95 -5.07 8.78
N TYR A 58 -8.97 -4.92 9.67
CA TYR A 58 -9.14 -4.16 10.91
C TYR A 58 -9.36 -2.66 10.66
N SER A 59 -8.62 -2.08 9.71
CA SER A 59 -8.76 -0.65 9.41
C SER A 59 -10.13 -0.35 8.80
N ILE A 60 -10.69 -1.29 8.03
CA ILE A 60 -12.01 -1.15 7.38
C ILE A 60 -13.16 -1.41 8.36
N GLU A 61 -13.07 -2.47 9.18
CA GLU A 61 -14.23 -2.96 9.95
C GLU A 61 -14.23 -2.54 11.43
N ARG A 62 -13.07 -2.15 11.99
CA ARG A 62 -12.94 -1.98 13.44
C ARG A 62 -12.39 -0.63 13.88
N ASN A 63 -11.55 0.00 13.07
CA ASN A 63 -10.96 1.28 13.43
C ASN A 63 -11.86 2.44 13.00
N ILE A 64 -11.76 3.55 13.74
CA ILE A 64 -12.27 4.84 13.26
C ILE A 64 -11.18 5.41 12.35
N GLU A 65 -11.43 5.36 11.06
CA GLU A 65 -10.55 5.88 10.02
C GLU A 65 -11.29 6.92 9.19
N PHE A 66 -10.53 7.74 8.46
CA PHE A 66 -11.10 8.60 7.43
C PHE A 66 -10.36 8.42 6.11
N ALA A 67 -11.09 8.58 5.02
CA ALA A 67 -10.55 8.67 3.67
C ALA A 67 -11.23 9.83 2.94
N ILE A 68 -10.44 10.54 2.14
CA ILE A 68 -10.93 11.58 1.24
C ILE A 68 -10.88 11.03 -0.17
N LEU A 69 -12.03 11.08 -0.85
CA LEU A 69 -12.11 10.90 -2.29
C LEU A 69 -12.09 12.28 -2.94
N THR A 70 -11.15 12.50 -3.85
CA THR A 70 -11.03 13.76 -4.59
C THR A 70 -10.73 13.53 -6.07
N THR A 71 -11.25 14.41 -6.91
CA THR A 71 -10.91 14.51 -8.33
C THR A 71 -10.12 15.79 -8.62
N ASN A 72 -9.58 16.44 -7.59
CA ASN A 72 -8.72 17.60 -7.75
C ASN A 72 -7.47 17.18 -8.54
N LYS A 73 -7.28 17.79 -9.72
CA LYS A 73 -6.21 17.45 -10.64
C LYS A 73 -4.82 17.62 -10.01
N GLU A 74 -4.64 18.67 -9.23
CA GLU A 74 -3.35 18.97 -8.60
C GLU A 74 -3.02 17.97 -7.49
N SER A 75 -4.00 17.58 -6.68
CA SER A 75 -3.83 16.50 -5.69
C SER A 75 -3.46 15.17 -6.34
N CYS A 76 -4.14 14.79 -7.43
CA CYS A 76 -3.83 13.57 -8.17
C CYS A 76 -2.42 13.61 -8.77
N ARG A 77 -2.05 14.72 -9.41
CA ARG A 77 -0.72 14.93 -10.00
C ARG A 77 0.38 14.76 -8.96
N ARG A 78 0.28 15.47 -7.83
CA ARG A 78 1.27 15.41 -6.75
C ARG A 78 1.39 14.01 -6.15
N PHE A 79 0.27 13.32 -5.92
CA PHE A 79 0.30 11.96 -5.41
C PHE A 79 0.99 11.00 -6.39
N CYS A 80 0.68 11.09 -7.68
CA CYS A 80 1.36 10.28 -8.71
C CYS A 80 2.86 10.57 -8.76
N GLU A 81 3.30 11.83 -8.67
CA GLU A 81 4.72 12.18 -8.68
C GLU A 81 5.49 11.60 -7.49
N GLU A 82 4.92 11.69 -6.29
CA GLU A 82 5.52 11.07 -5.10
C GLU A 82 5.53 9.54 -5.20
N PHE A 83 4.44 8.94 -5.69
CA PHE A 83 4.38 7.50 -5.94
C PHE A 83 5.48 7.05 -6.90
N GLU A 84 5.63 7.70 -8.06
CA GLU A 84 6.65 7.35 -9.05
C GLU A 84 8.08 7.58 -8.51
N SER A 85 8.30 8.64 -7.74
CA SER A 85 9.58 8.91 -7.06
C SER A 85 9.97 7.78 -6.10
N MET A 86 9.01 7.27 -5.32
CA MET A 86 9.23 6.12 -4.44
C MET A 86 9.35 4.81 -5.22
N TRP A 87 8.50 4.61 -6.21
CA TRP A 87 8.47 3.41 -7.04
C TRP A 87 9.80 3.14 -7.73
N ASN A 88 10.44 4.19 -8.25
CA ASN A 88 11.75 4.10 -8.90
C ASN A 88 12.90 3.75 -7.94
N LYS A 89 12.72 3.98 -6.64
CA LYS A 89 13.68 3.58 -5.58
C LYS A 89 13.36 2.20 -5.00
N ALA A 90 12.14 1.70 -5.21
CA ALA A 90 11.67 0.44 -4.67
C ALA A 90 12.25 -0.76 -5.44
N LEU A 91 12.50 -1.84 -4.72
CA LEU A 91 13.04 -3.08 -5.26
C LEU A 91 11.90 -3.93 -5.84
N PHE A 92 12.16 -4.57 -6.99
CA PHE A 92 11.25 -5.59 -7.50
C PHE A 92 11.18 -6.76 -6.51
N GLN A 93 9.97 -7.20 -6.18
CA GLN A 93 9.81 -8.29 -5.21
C GLN A 93 10.45 -9.61 -5.69
N GLY A 94 10.48 -9.86 -7.00
CA GLY A 94 11.17 -11.02 -7.58
C GLY A 94 12.71 -10.98 -7.46
N ALA A 95 13.30 -9.85 -7.07
CA ALA A 95 14.74 -9.71 -6.82
C ALA A 95 15.13 -10.02 -5.36
N ILE A 96 14.15 -10.22 -4.47
CA ILE A 96 14.36 -10.62 -3.08
C ILE A 96 13.63 -11.93 -2.86
N LEU A 97 14.22 -13.01 -3.37
CA LEU A 97 13.97 -14.33 -2.80
C LEU A 97 14.50 -14.32 -1.36
N PHE A 98 13.64 -14.72 -0.41
CA PHE A 98 13.99 -14.91 0.99
C PHE A 98 15.12 -15.93 1.18
#